data_AF-S4NQT4-F1
#
_entry.id   AF-S4NQT4-F1
#
_cell.length_a   1.000
_cell.length_b   1.000
_cell.length_c   1.000
_cell.angle_alpha   90.00
_cell.angle_beta   90.00
_cell.angle_gamma   90.00
#
_symmetry.space_group_name_H-M   'P 1'
#
loop_
_entity.id
_entity.type
_entity.pdbx_description
1 polymer ?
#
loop_
_entity_poly.entity_id
_entity_poly.type
_entity_poly.pdbx_seq_one_letter_code
_entity_poly.pdbx_strand_id
1 'polypeptide(L)'
;PESRYECPVCLNWLRDPVITTCGHKFCKGCITSWLQNSGHCPIDNINLSMKVDIFPDNYTKREIQEQRMSCPFAAKGCAVKVTPLD
;
A
#
# COMPACT_ATOMS: atom_id res chain seq x y z
N PRO A 1 -9.28 -4.28 3.25
CA PRO A 1 -9.06 -4.56 1.81
C PRO A 1 -9.08 -6.07 1.57
N GLU A 2 -8.99 -6.57 0.33
CA GLU A 2 -8.47 -7.94 0.20
C GLU A 2 -7.04 -7.98 0.79
N SER A 3 -6.66 -9.10 1.43
CA SER A 3 -5.36 -9.22 2.12
C SER A 3 -4.17 -8.82 1.23
N ARG A 4 -4.24 -9.08 -0.08
CA ARG A 4 -3.19 -8.73 -1.05
C ARG A 4 -2.99 -7.22 -1.28
N TYR A 5 -3.95 -6.39 -0.89
CA TYR A 5 -3.95 -4.92 -1.04
C TYR A 5 -3.86 -4.18 0.30
N GLU A 6 -3.67 -4.91 1.40
CA GLU A 6 -3.58 -4.35 2.75
C GLU A 6 -2.13 -4.12 3.16
N CYS A 7 -1.84 -2.94 3.71
CA CYS A 7 -0.54 -2.67 4.29
C CYS A 7 -0.47 -3.26 5.70
N PRO A 8 0.50 -4.12 6.02
CA PRO A 8 0.60 -4.76 7.33
C PRO A 8 1.07 -3.80 8.44
N VAL A 9 1.44 -2.56 8.10
CA VAL A 9 1.85 -1.52 9.07
C VAL A 9 0.65 -0.65 9.48
N CYS A 10 -0.13 -0.14 8.52
CA CYS A 10 -1.28 0.73 8.81
C CYS A 10 -2.64 0.03 8.74
N LEU A 11 -2.67 -1.25 8.36
CA LEU A 11 -3.86 -2.09 8.23
C LEU A 11 -4.94 -1.50 7.32
N ASN A 12 -4.51 -0.76 6.29
CA ASN A 12 -5.37 -0.10 5.32
C ASN A 12 -4.85 -0.32 3.89
N TRP A 13 -5.59 0.16 2.89
CA TRP A 13 -5.20 0.04 1.49
C TRP A 13 -3.79 0.57 1.24
N LEU A 14 -3.01 -0.17 0.45
CA LEU A 14 -1.65 0.23 0.08
C LEU A 14 -1.67 1.55 -0.72
N ARG A 15 -1.25 2.65 -0.07
CA ARG A 15 -1.04 3.95 -0.71
C ARG A 15 0.39 4.03 -1.24
N ASP A 16 0.52 4.23 -2.55
CA ASP A 16 1.79 4.13 -3.27
C ASP A 16 2.54 2.84 -2.89
N PRO A 17 1.98 1.68 -3.29
CA PRO A 17 2.53 0.38 -2.90
C PRO A 17 3.98 0.24 -3.35
N VAL A 18 4.80 -0.26 -2.45
CA VAL A 18 6.17 -0.69 -2.71
C VAL A 18 6.33 -2.14 -2.30
N ILE A 19 7.20 -2.85 -3.01
CA ILE A 19 7.59 -4.22 -2.71
C ILE A 19 9.06 -4.25 -2.32
N THR A 20 9.38 -5.01 -1.28
CA THR A 20 10.74 -5.21 -0.80
C THR A 20 11.43 -6.37 -1.52
N THR A 21 12.77 -6.47 -1.43
CA THR A 21 13.52 -7.65 -1.93
C THR A 21 13.12 -8.95 -1.26
N CYS A 22 12.62 -8.90 -0.02
CA CYS A 22 12.02 -10.07 0.64
C CYS A 22 10.60 -10.41 0.16
N GLY A 23 10.01 -9.62 -0.75
CA GLY A 23 8.73 -9.91 -1.40
C GLY A 23 7.49 -9.35 -0.69
N HIS A 24 7.67 -8.62 0.41
CA HIS A 24 6.57 -8.05 1.18
C HIS A 24 6.18 -6.65 0.69
N LYS A 25 4.88 -6.32 0.78
CA LYS A 25 4.31 -5.08 0.26
C LYS A 25 3.91 -4.12 1.36
N PHE A 26 4.18 -2.84 1.17
CA PHE A 26 3.87 -1.77 2.13
C PHE A 26 3.46 -0.49 1.41
N CYS A 27 2.83 0.44 2.14
CA CYS A 27 2.77 1.83 1.67
C CYS A 27 4.19 2.41 1.68
N LYS A 28 4.55 3.20 0.66
CA LYS A 28 5.86 3.88 0.61
C LYS A 28 6.15 4.66 1.90
N GLY A 29 5.17 5.41 2.40
CA GLY A 29 5.31 6.18 3.64
C GLY A 29 5.53 5.29 4.87
N CYS A 30 4.77 4.21 5.00
CA CYS A 30 4.85 3.30 6.14
C CYS A 30 6.23 2.62 6.26
N ILE A 31 6.72 2.03 5.17
CA ILE A 31 8.04 1.38 5.22
C ILE A 31 9.18 2.40 5.37
N THR A 32 9.03 3.60 4.80
CA THR A 32 10.00 4.69 4.98
C THR A 32 10.15 5.07 6.45
N SER A 33 9.03 5.32 7.14
CA SER A 33 9.05 5.66 8.56
C SER A 33 9.56 4.51 9.43
N TRP A 34 9.25 3.27 9.06
CA TRP A 34 9.78 2.11 9.79
C TRP A 34 11.30 1.99 9.67
N LEU A 35 11.85 2.09 8.45
CA LEU A 35 13.29 1.95 8.21
C LEU A 35 14.13 3.09 8.80
N GLN A 36 13.52 4.22 9.16
CA GLN A 36 14.21 5.27 9.92
C GLN A 36 14.60 4.80 11.32
N ASN A 37 13.86 3.84 11.89
CA ASN A 37 14.04 3.36 13.25
C ASN A 37 14.55 1.91 13.32
N SER A 38 14.27 1.13 12.27
CA SER A 38 14.44 -0.33 12.26
C SER A 38 14.88 -0.75 10.86
N GLY A 39 16.17 -1.01 10.64
CA GLY A 39 16.75 -1.33 9.33
C GLY A 39 16.39 -2.71 8.74
N HIS A 40 15.18 -3.20 9.02
CA HIS A 40 14.73 -4.54 8.71
C HIS A 40 13.22 -4.56 8.41
N CYS A 41 12.78 -5.58 7.69
CA CYS A 41 11.38 -5.78 7.31
C CYS A 41 10.48 -5.99 8.55
N PRO A 42 9.31 -5.35 8.62
CA PRO A 42 8.35 -5.53 9.71
C PRO A 42 7.76 -6.94 9.87
N ILE A 43 7.88 -7.81 8.85
CA ILE A 43 7.17 -9.11 8.80
C ILE A 43 8.10 -10.28 9.09
N ASP A 44 9.26 -10.33 8.45
CA ASP A 44 10.20 -11.45 8.48
C ASP A 44 11.59 -11.06 9.04
N ASN A 45 11.75 -9.81 9.47
CA ASN A 45 12.96 -9.29 10.09
C ASN A 45 14.22 -9.31 9.20
N ILE A 46 14.06 -9.46 7.88
CA ILE A 46 15.18 -9.41 6.93
C ILE A 46 15.70 -7.98 6.83
N ASN A 47 17.03 -7.79 6.84
CA ASN A 47 17.63 -6.46 6.71
C ASN A 47 17.24 -5.81 5.38
N LEU A 48 16.83 -4.54 5.45
CA LEU A 48 16.43 -3.76 4.28
C LEU A 48 17.13 -2.41 4.29
N SER A 49 17.69 -2.05 3.15
CA SER A 49 18.21 -0.71 2.88
C SER A 49 17.25 0.06 2.00
N MET A 50 16.89 1.25 2.46
CA MET A 50 15.87 2.10 1.85
C MET A 50 16.13 2.46 0.38
N LYS A 51 17.39 2.42 -0.07
CA LYS A 51 17.79 2.81 -1.44
C LYS A 51 17.85 1.65 -2.43
N VAL A 52 18.06 0.43 -1.95
CA VAL A 52 18.35 -0.73 -2.82
C VAL A 52 17.33 -1.85 -2.69
N ASP A 53 16.60 -1.91 -1.56
CA ASP A 53 15.70 -3.02 -1.28
C ASP A 53 14.21 -2.67 -1.43
N ILE A 54 13.88 -1.45 -1.85
CA ILE A 54 12.49 -0.98 -1.98
C ILE A 54 12.21 -0.53 -3.40
N PHE A 55 11.21 -1.15 -4.03
CA PHE A 55 10.81 -0.85 -5.40
C PHE A 55 9.33 -0.49 -5.50
N PRO A 56 8.93 0.44 -6.38
CA PRO A 56 7.53 0.73 -6.62
C PRO A 56 6.80 -0.48 -7.21
N ASP A 57 5.70 -0.89 -6.58
CA ASP A 57 4.85 -1.98 -7.07
C ASP A 57 3.72 -1.41 -7.93
N ASN A 58 4.08 -1.01 -9.15
CA ASN A 58 3.16 -0.40 -10.11
C ASN A 58 2.04 -1.36 -10.54
N TYR A 59 2.24 -2.67 -10.45
CA TYR A 59 1.21 -3.65 -10.76
C TYR A 59 0.09 -3.58 -9.71
N THR A 60 0.43 -3.73 -8.43
CA THR A 60 -0.54 -3.61 -7.34
C THR A 60 -1.22 -2.23 -7.33
N LYS A 61 -0.48 -1.17 -7.66
CA LYS A 61 -1.05 0.19 -7.78
C LYS A 61 -2.17 0.24 -8.82
N ARG A 62 -1.99 -0.38 -10.00
CA ARG A 62 -3.01 -0.42 -11.05
C ARG A 62 -4.22 -1.23 -10.61
N GLU A 63 -4.00 -2.40 -10.02
CA GLU A 63 -5.10 -3.24 -9.52
C GLU A 63 -5.97 -2.52 -8.50
N ILE A 64 -5.38 -1.78 -7.55
CA ILE A 64 -6.12 -0.98 -6.57
C ILE A 64 -6.91 0.15 -7.26
N GLN A 65 -6.33 0.80 -8.27
CA GLN A 65 -7.00 1.87 -9.03
C GLN A 65 -8.17 1.36 -9.88
N GLU A 66 -8.14 0.08 -10.27
CA GLU A 66 -9.22 -0.58 -11.00
C GLU A 66 -10.37 -1.01 -10.07
N GLN A 67 -10.17 -1.04 -8.75
CA GLN A 67 -11.25 -1.23 -7.79
C GLN A 67 -12.17 -0.01 -7.79
N ARG A 68 -13.33 -0.10 -8.45
CA ARG A 68 -14.33 0.97 -8.51
C ARG A 68 -15.48 0.68 -7.57
N MET A 69 -15.68 1.57 -6.61
CA MET A 69 -16.79 1.50 -5.66
C MET A 69 -17.70 2.73 -5.75
N SER A 70 -18.92 2.60 -5.27
CA SER A 70 -19.85 3.73 -5.20
C SER A 70 -19.34 4.76 -4.21
N CYS A 71 -19.42 6.06 -4.59
CA CYS A 71 -19.06 7.15 -3.70
C CYS A 71 -19.85 7.05 -2.37
N PRO A 72 -19.21 7.32 -1.20
CA PRO A 72 -19.92 7.36 0.08
C PRO A 72 -21.06 8.40 0.10
N PHE A 73 -21.02 9.40 -0.79
CA PHE A 73 -22.07 10.39 -0.98
C PHE A 73 -23.11 10.01 -2.05
N ALA A 74 -23.15 8.74 -2.48
CA ALA A 74 -24.16 8.28 -3.44
C ALA A 74 -25.60 8.53 -2.96
N ALA A 75 -25.85 8.39 -1.66
CA ALA A 75 -27.15 8.73 -1.05
C ALA A 75 -27.50 10.24 -1.16
N LYS A 76 -26.50 11.11 -1.37
CA LYS A 76 -26.68 12.56 -1.58
C LYS A 76 -26.69 12.93 -3.06
N GLY A 77 -26.79 11.95 -3.97
CA GLY A 77 -26.85 12.15 -5.42
C GLY A 77 -25.52 12.10 -6.17
N CYS A 78 -24.41 11.77 -5.49
CA CYS A 78 -23.12 11.62 -6.18
C CYS A 78 -23.06 10.32 -6.99
N ALA A 79 -22.98 10.41 -8.32
CA ALA A 79 -22.91 9.24 -9.21
C ALA A 79 -21.47 8.78 -9.52
N VAL A 80 -20.46 9.44 -8.94
CA VAL A 80 -19.05 9.14 -9.24
C VAL A 80 -18.65 7.78 -8.66
N LYS A 81 -17.90 7.01 -9.46
CA LYS A 81 -17.21 5.80 -8.99
C LYS A 81 -15.81 6.17 -8.52
N VAL A 82 -15.55 5.93 -7.24
CA VAL A 82 -14.29 6.26 -6.57
C VAL A 82 -13.40 5.03 -6.45
N THR A 83 -12.10 5.25 -6.26
CA THR A 83 -11.17 4.18 -5.85
C THR A 83 -11.16 4.06 -4.33
N PRO A 84 -10.59 2.98 -3.74
CA PRO A 84 -10.48 2.86 -2.30
C PRO A 84 -9.51 3.86 -1.64
N LEU A 85 -8.77 4.62 -2.45
CA LEU A 85 -7.78 5.61 -2.00
C LEU A 85 -8.20 7.07 -2.24
N ASP A 86 -9.36 7.26 -2.89
CA ASP A 86 -9.98 8.57 -3.18
C ASP A 86 -10.57 9.20 -1.91
#